data_AF-A0AAV4JU99-F1
#
_entry.id   AF-A0AAV4JU99-F1
#
_cell.length_a   1.000
_cell.length_b   1.000
_cell.length_c   1.000
_cell.angle_alpha   90.00
_cell.angle_beta   90.00
_cell.angle_gamma   90.00
#
_symmetry.space_group_name_H-M   'P 1'
#
loop_
_entity.id
_entity.type
_entity.pdbx_description
1 polymer ?
#
loop_
_entity_poly.entity_id
_entity_poly.type
_entity_poly.pdbx_seq_one_letter_code
_entity_poly.pdbx_strand_id
1 'polypeptide(L)'
;MKVLALVLAALALCLAITAHVDAAAVPPQSSVEDRVSQLEGILHGLSRQVMLQQFFLEEKTRSDGNSGLKTTRLTKDGTRNYYQPSIISRSYLAMHDHANYDRTVGMGELNPVMNGIEFRTRHNDYKLRMPSTTSGDFHAYENVPFPEVPPSVKAKRTVQVCFLF
;
A
#
# COMPACT_ATOMS: atom_id res chain seq x y z
N MET A 1 18.71 -38.22 -69.82
CA MET A 1 17.29 -38.45 -69.48
C MET A 1 16.99 -38.40 -67.98
N LYS A 2 17.84 -38.94 -67.08
CA LYS A 2 17.58 -38.93 -65.63
C LYS A 2 17.57 -37.53 -64.98
N VAL A 3 18.39 -36.60 -65.48
CA VAL A 3 18.47 -35.22 -64.94
C VAL A 3 17.22 -34.40 -65.26
N LEU A 4 16.63 -34.58 -66.46
CA LEU A 4 15.43 -33.85 -66.88
C LEU A 4 14.19 -34.27 -66.05
N ALA A 5 14.06 -35.56 -65.74
CA ALA A 5 12.99 -36.08 -64.89
C ALA A 5 13.08 -35.53 -63.44
N LEU A 6 14.30 -35.34 -62.95
CA LEU A 6 14.55 -34.84 -61.60
C LEU A 6 14.24 -33.33 -61.48
N VAL A 7 14.51 -32.56 -62.54
CA VAL A 7 14.14 -31.14 -62.63
C VAL A 7 12.62 -30.95 -62.74
N LEU A 8 11.94 -31.78 -63.53
CA LEU A 8 10.47 -31.74 -63.65
C LEU A 8 9.77 -32.14 -62.33
N ALA A 9 10.30 -33.15 -61.62
CA ALA A 9 9.78 -33.53 -60.30
C ALA A 9 10.00 -32.41 -59.25
N ALA A 10 11.15 -31.75 -59.28
CA ALA A 10 11.44 -30.61 -58.41
C ALA A 10 10.53 -29.40 -58.72
N LEU A 11 10.25 -29.13 -60.00
CA LEU A 11 9.36 -28.04 -60.40
C LEU A 11 7.90 -28.32 -60.00
N ALA A 12 7.44 -29.57 -60.13
CA ALA A 12 6.11 -29.99 -59.69
C ALA A 12 5.96 -29.93 -58.16
N LEU A 13 7.01 -30.30 -57.42
CA LEU A 13 7.06 -30.17 -55.97
C LEU A 13 7.05 -28.70 -55.54
N CYS A 14 7.79 -27.82 -56.23
CA CYS A 14 7.76 -26.38 -55.97
C CYS A 14 6.38 -25.78 -56.25
N LEU A 15 5.70 -26.19 -57.33
CA LEU A 15 4.32 -25.74 -57.62
C LEU A 15 3.32 -26.21 -56.55
N ALA A 16 3.47 -27.45 -56.06
CA ALA A 16 2.62 -28.01 -55.01
C ALA A 16 2.86 -27.32 -53.65
N ILE A 17 4.10 -26.95 -53.33
CA ILE A 17 4.43 -26.19 -52.13
C ILE A 17 3.83 -24.78 -52.21
N THR A 18 3.92 -24.09 -53.36
CA THR A 18 3.31 -22.76 -53.51
C THR A 18 1.78 -22.79 -53.43
N ALA A 19 1.14 -23.86 -53.90
CA ALA A 19 -0.32 -24.01 -53.81
C ALA A 19 -0.82 -24.32 -52.38
N HIS A 20 0.06 -24.70 -51.45
CA HIS A 20 -0.27 -24.92 -50.04
C HIS A 20 0.01 -23.71 -49.13
N VAL A 21 0.63 -22.65 -49.66
CA VAL A 21 0.92 -21.43 -48.89
C VAL A 21 -0.23 -20.41 -48.96
N ASP A 22 -1.13 -20.52 -49.94
CA ASP A 22 -2.33 -19.66 -50.03
C ASP A 22 -3.47 -20.03 -49.05
N ALA A 23 -3.23 -21.00 -48.16
CA ALA A 23 -4.15 -21.35 -47.07
C ALA A 23 -3.57 -21.08 -45.66
N ALA A 24 -2.50 -20.28 -45.56
CA ALA A 24 -2.16 -19.65 -44.29
C ALA A 24 -3.22 -18.56 -44.03
N ALA A 25 -4.29 -18.97 -43.36
CA ALA A 25 -5.37 -18.12 -42.90
C ALA A 25 -4.81 -16.80 -42.35
N VAL A 26 -4.99 -15.73 -43.13
CA VAL A 26 -4.99 -14.37 -42.59
C VAL A 26 -5.90 -14.44 -41.38
N PRO A 27 -5.43 -14.14 -40.16
CA PRO A 27 -6.32 -14.15 -39.00
C PRO A 27 -7.51 -13.28 -39.38
N PRO A 28 -8.76 -13.76 -39.22
CA PRO A 28 -9.93 -13.02 -39.67
C PRO A 28 -9.78 -11.62 -39.11
N GLN A 29 -9.64 -10.63 -39.99
CA GLN A 29 -9.65 -9.24 -39.55
C GLN A 29 -10.98 -9.12 -38.82
N SER A 30 -10.92 -8.90 -37.50
CA SER A 30 -12.12 -8.69 -36.71
C SER A 30 -12.96 -7.66 -37.46
N SER A 31 -14.25 -7.96 -37.61
CA SER A 31 -15.13 -7.12 -38.42
C SER A 31 -15.01 -5.67 -37.94
N VAL A 32 -15.24 -4.70 -38.82
CA VAL A 32 -15.14 -3.29 -38.41
C VAL A 32 -16.03 -3.04 -37.19
N GLU A 33 -17.15 -3.75 -37.11
CA GLU A 33 -18.09 -3.83 -36.01
C GLU A 33 -17.46 -4.39 -34.72
N ASP A 34 -16.72 -5.49 -34.78
CA ASP A 34 -15.99 -6.04 -33.62
C ASP A 34 -14.92 -5.07 -33.11
N ARG A 35 -14.23 -4.37 -34.03
CA ARG A 35 -13.22 -3.36 -33.68
C ARG A 35 -13.85 -2.13 -33.04
N VAL A 36 -15.00 -1.69 -33.53
CA VAL A 36 -15.78 -0.58 -32.95
C VAL A 36 -16.28 -0.98 -31.56
N SER A 37 -16.85 -2.17 -31.40
CA SER A 37 -17.31 -2.70 -30.11
C SER A 37 -16.16 -2.80 -29.09
N GLN A 38 -14.99 -3.26 -29.52
CA GLN A 38 -13.80 -3.30 -28.67
C GLN A 38 -13.33 -1.90 -28.27
N LEU A 39 -13.32 -0.95 -29.20
CA LEU A 39 -12.98 0.45 -28.92
C LEU A 39 -13.98 1.07 -27.94
N GLU A 40 -15.28 0.86 -28.12
CA GLU A 40 -16.32 1.29 -27.18
C GLU A 40 -16.07 0.73 -25.78
N GLY A 41 -15.77 -0.57 -25.66
CA GLY A 41 -15.45 -1.21 -24.39
C GLY A 41 -14.21 -0.60 -23.71
N ILE A 42 -13.15 -0.33 -24.48
CA ILE A 42 -11.94 0.34 -23.97
C ILE A 42 -12.27 1.78 -23.54
N LEU A 43 -13.05 2.52 -24.33
CA LEU A 43 -13.43 3.90 -24.05
C LEU A 43 -14.31 3.98 -22.79
N HIS A 44 -15.23 3.03 -22.60
CA HIS A 44 -16.00 2.87 -21.36
C HIS A 44 -15.09 2.59 -20.15
N GLY A 45 -14.13 1.67 -20.29
CA GLY A 45 -13.16 1.36 -19.25
C GLY A 45 -12.30 2.56 -18.88
N LEU A 46 -11.78 3.27 -19.88
CA LEU A 46 -10.97 4.47 -19.72
C LEU A 46 -11.79 5.59 -19.06
N SER A 47 -13.01 5.84 -19.53
CA SER A 47 -13.92 6.85 -18.96
C SER A 47 -14.19 6.60 -17.48
N ARG A 48 -14.47 5.34 -17.11
CA ARG A 48 -14.62 4.95 -15.71
C ARG A 48 -13.34 5.18 -14.91
N GLN A 49 -12.18 4.81 -15.47
CA GLN A 49 -10.90 5.00 -14.80
C GLN A 49 -10.58 6.48 -14.59
N VAL A 50 -10.84 7.35 -15.57
CA VAL A 50 -10.66 8.81 -15.46
C VAL A 50 -11.56 9.39 -14.37
N MET A 51 -12.83 8.98 -14.31
CA MET A 51 -13.73 9.41 -13.23
C MET A 51 -13.20 9.00 -11.85
N LEU A 52 -12.72 7.77 -11.68
CA LEU A 52 -12.14 7.30 -10.42
C LEU A 52 -10.85 8.05 -10.05
N GLN A 53 -10.01 8.37 -11.03
CA GLN A 53 -8.81 9.19 -10.82
C GLN A 53 -9.16 10.61 -10.39
N GLN A 54 -10.20 11.21 -10.98
CA GLN A 54 -10.68 12.53 -10.59
C GLN A 54 -11.18 12.55 -9.15
N PHE A 55 -12.02 11.57 -8.75
CA PHE A 55 -12.46 11.45 -7.35
C PHE A 55 -11.29 11.29 -6.38
N PHE A 56 -10.27 10.51 -6.74
CA PHE A 56 -9.09 10.34 -5.90
C PHE A 56 -8.29 11.65 -5.74
N LEU A 57 -8.12 12.43 -6.82
CA LEU A 57 -7.41 13.70 -6.78
C LEU A 57 -8.17 14.75 -5.97
N GLU A 58 -9.49 14.80 -6.07
CA GLU A 58 -10.34 15.69 -5.28
C GLU A 58 -10.22 15.37 -3.79
N GLU A 59 -10.33 14.09 -3.42
CA GLU A 59 -10.21 13.65 -2.03
C GLU A 59 -8.80 13.88 -1.48
N LYS A 60 -7.76 13.69 -2.30
CA LYS A 60 -6.38 14.01 -1.96
C LYS A 60 -6.22 15.49 -1.69
N THR A 61 -6.72 16.36 -2.57
CA THR A 61 -6.63 17.82 -2.43
C THR A 61 -7.36 18.29 -1.18
N ARG A 62 -8.55 17.74 -0.91
CA ARG A 62 -9.33 18.03 0.30
C ARG A 62 -8.59 17.63 1.58
N SER A 63 -7.83 16.53 1.52
CA SER A 63 -7.07 16.01 2.65
C SER A 63 -5.70 16.66 2.82
N ASP A 64 -5.11 17.21 1.76
CA ASP A 64 -3.82 17.91 1.78
C ASP A 64 -3.94 19.39 2.15
N GLY A 65 -5.12 20.00 1.98
CA GLY A 65 -5.33 21.43 2.24
C GLY A 65 -5.13 21.87 3.70
N ASN A 66 -5.32 20.98 4.67
CA ASN A 66 -5.14 21.25 6.10
C ASN A 66 -4.20 20.24 6.75
N SER A 67 -3.52 20.66 7.82
CA SER A 67 -2.76 19.72 8.65
C SER A 67 -3.72 18.73 9.32
N GLY A 68 -3.36 17.45 9.32
CA GLY A 68 -4.23 16.40 9.84
C GLY A 68 -3.70 14.99 9.60
N LEU A 69 -4.57 14.00 9.79
CA LEU A 69 -4.25 12.59 9.61
C LEU A 69 -5.15 12.00 8.53
N LYS A 70 -4.54 11.42 7.50
CA LYS A 70 -5.26 10.79 6.39
C LYS A 70 -5.68 9.36 6.73
N THR A 71 -4.70 8.54 7.07
CA THR A 71 -4.89 7.10 7.32
C THR A 71 -3.86 6.59 8.33
N THR A 72 -4.17 5.46 8.94
CA THR A 72 -3.20 4.63 9.70
C THR A 72 -2.96 3.32 8.97
N ARG A 73 -1.91 2.57 9.35
CA ARG A 73 -1.67 1.22 8.83
C ARG A 73 -2.88 0.33 9.07
N LEU A 74 -3.24 -0.38 8.01
CA LEU A 74 -4.34 -1.33 8.02
C LEU A 74 -3.88 -2.66 8.61
N THR A 75 -4.60 -3.11 9.63
CA THR A 75 -4.39 -4.42 10.28
C THR A 75 -5.56 -5.37 10.04
N LYS A 76 -6.73 -4.84 9.69
CA LYS A 76 -7.95 -5.59 9.38
C LYS A 76 -8.60 -4.99 8.14
N ASP A 77 -8.92 -5.85 7.19
CA ASP A 77 -9.64 -5.50 5.97
C ASP A 77 -11.07 -6.07 6.03
N GLY A 78 -11.94 -5.59 5.14
CA GLY A 78 -13.29 -6.10 4.96
C GLY A 78 -13.54 -6.50 3.51
N THR A 79 -14.74 -7.00 3.23
CA THR A 79 -15.13 -7.35 1.84
C THR A 79 -15.30 -6.13 0.94
N ARG A 80 -15.30 -4.92 1.50
CA ARG A 80 -15.48 -3.65 0.81
C ARG A 80 -14.64 -2.57 1.48
N ASN A 81 -14.14 -1.62 0.70
CA ASN A 81 -13.21 -0.57 1.14
C ASN A 81 -13.73 0.31 2.30
N TYR A 82 -15.05 0.46 2.46
CA TYR A 82 -15.61 1.27 3.54
C TYR A 82 -15.72 0.54 4.88
N TYR A 83 -15.48 -0.77 4.92
CA TYR A 83 -15.34 -1.53 6.17
C TYR A 83 -13.94 -1.41 6.77
N GLN A 84 -13.04 -0.74 6.06
CA GLN A 84 -11.68 -0.50 6.47
C GLN A 84 -11.62 0.66 7.49
N PRO A 85 -11.00 0.48 8.66
CA PRO A 85 -10.80 1.57 9.61
C PRO A 85 -9.78 2.59 9.08
N SER A 86 -10.00 3.87 9.36
CA SER A 86 -9.11 4.96 8.94
C SER A 86 -8.13 5.40 10.04
N ILE A 87 -8.63 6.15 11.01
CA ILE A 87 -7.86 6.77 12.11
C ILE A 87 -8.06 6.00 13.41
N ILE A 88 -9.23 5.36 13.54
CA ILE A 88 -9.67 4.61 14.71
C ILE A 88 -9.92 3.17 14.28
N SER A 89 -9.19 2.24 14.88
CA SER A 89 -9.37 0.80 14.72
C SER A 89 -9.41 0.16 16.12
N ARG A 90 -8.62 -0.90 16.37
CA ARG A 90 -8.34 -1.43 17.72
C ARG A 90 -7.75 -0.37 18.65
N SER A 91 -7.05 0.62 18.10
CA SER A 91 -6.54 1.75 18.85
C SER A 91 -6.60 3.04 18.04
N TYR A 92 -6.47 4.17 18.75
CA TYR A 92 -6.39 5.50 18.15
C TYR A 92 -5.00 5.70 17.55
N LEU A 93 -4.90 6.09 16.28
CA LEU A 93 -3.62 6.34 15.58
C LEU A 93 -2.65 5.15 15.55
N ALA A 94 -3.17 3.92 15.69
CA ALA A 94 -2.35 2.73 15.89
C ALA A 94 -1.40 2.84 17.11
N MET A 95 -1.73 3.69 18.10
CA MET A 95 -1.05 3.74 19.38
C MET A 95 -1.35 2.48 20.18
N HIS A 96 -0.36 1.78 20.67
CA HIS A 96 -0.58 0.56 21.44
C HIS A 96 0.48 0.38 22.51
N ASP A 97 0.17 -0.48 23.47
CA ASP A 97 1.08 -0.81 24.54
C ASP A 97 2.20 -1.74 24.06
N HIS A 98 3.40 -1.50 24.58
CA HIS A 98 4.57 -2.35 24.46
C HIS A 98 5.03 -2.81 25.84
N ALA A 99 4.22 -3.59 26.54
CA ALA A 99 4.59 -4.20 27.82
C ALA A 99 5.93 -4.96 27.79
N ASN A 100 6.37 -5.40 26.61
CA ASN A 100 7.64 -6.09 26.40
C ASN A 100 8.87 -5.17 26.22
N TYR A 101 8.69 -3.86 26.09
CA TYR A 101 9.78 -2.89 25.92
C TYR A 101 9.75 -1.78 26.97
N ASP A 102 10.87 -1.58 27.67
CA ASP A 102 10.98 -0.54 28.69
C ASP A 102 10.75 0.86 28.11
N ARG A 103 9.81 1.60 28.74
CA ARG A 103 9.49 3.02 28.49
C ARG A 103 9.21 3.34 27.02
N THR A 104 8.64 2.39 26.29
CA THR A 104 8.35 2.53 24.86
C THR A 104 6.84 2.65 24.65
N VAL A 105 6.43 3.70 23.94
CA VAL A 105 5.03 3.85 23.50
C VAL A 105 4.96 3.33 22.08
N GLY A 106 4.11 2.34 21.85
CA GLY A 106 3.89 1.77 20.53
C GLY A 106 3.14 2.72 19.65
N MET A 107 3.65 2.94 18.44
CA MET A 107 3.01 3.80 17.46
C MET A 107 3.19 3.19 16.08
N GLY A 108 2.07 2.75 15.51
CA GLY A 108 2.05 2.19 14.16
C GLY A 108 2.34 3.24 13.08
N GLU A 109 2.24 2.79 11.83
CA GLU A 109 2.46 3.66 10.67
C GLU A 109 1.26 4.60 10.49
N LEU A 110 1.55 5.89 10.27
CA LEU A 110 0.56 6.93 10.05
C LEU A 110 0.93 7.78 8.83
N ASN A 111 -0.10 8.35 8.20
CA ASN A 111 0.06 9.29 7.10
C ASN A 111 -0.43 10.67 7.56
N PRO A 112 0.40 11.47 8.24
CA PRO A 112 0.03 12.81 8.61
C PRO A 112 0.30 13.78 7.44
N VAL A 113 -0.55 14.78 7.31
CA VAL A 113 -0.28 15.98 6.52
C VAL A 113 0.14 17.07 7.49
N MET A 114 1.34 17.61 7.31
CA MET A 114 1.83 18.74 8.10
C MET A 114 2.20 19.87 7.14
N ASN A 115 1.52 21.02 7.27
CA ASN A 115 1.72 22.18 6.40
C ASN A 115 1.56 21.86 4.90
N GLY A 116 0.58 21.01 4.56
CA GLY A 116 0.31 20.60 3.17
C GLY A 116 1.27 19.55 2.61
N ILE A 117 2.24 19.09 3.41
CA ILE A 117 3.16 18.01 3.02
C ILE A 117 2.67 16.72 3.65
N GLU A 118 2.35 15.74 2.81
CA GLU A 118 2.03 14.37 3.23
C GLU A 118 3.31 13.63 3.59
N PHE A 119 3.38 13.15 4.83
CA PHE A 119 4.41 12.25 5.28
C PHE A 119 3.84 10.83 5.32
N ARG A 120 4.70 9.86 5.04
CA ARG A 120 4.44 8.45 5.30
C ARG A 120 5.46 7.96 6.27
N THR A 121 4.99 7.59 7.45
CA THR A 121 5.89 7.04 8.44
C THR A 121 6.00 5.53 8.29
N ARG A 122 7.01 4.96 8.94
CA ARG A 122 7.03 3.53 9.24
C ARG A 122 6.47 3.33 10.64
N HIS A 123 6.66 2.14 11.21
CA HIS A 123 6.38 1.89 12.61
C HIS A 123 7.32 2.79 13.43
N ASN A 124 6.77 3.70 14.24
CA ASN A 124 7.55 4.74 14.92
C ASN A 124 7.45 4.63 16.44
N ASP A 125 7.79 3.46 16.98
CA ASP A 125 7.85 3.32 18.42
C ASP A 125 8.82 4.35 19.00
N TYR A 126 8.36 5.08 20.01
CA TYR A 126 9.12 6.18 20.57
C TYR A 126 9.21 6.08 22.08
N LYS A 127 10.30 6.64 22.63
CA LYS A 127 10.51 6.77 24.07
C LYS A 127 10.43 8.23 24.44
N LEU A 128 9.66 8.54 25.49
CA LEU A 128 9.66 9.87 26.06
C LEU A 128 10.93 10.07 26.88
N ARG A 129 11.73 11.07 26.48
CA ARG A 129 12.99 11.47 27.11
C ARG A 129 12.94 12.95 27.43
N MET A 130 13.73 13.37 28.41
CA MET A 130 13.96 14.78 28.70
C MET A 130 15.39 15.17 28.29
N PRO A 131 15.68 16.46 28.05
CA PRO A 131 17.05 16.93 27.86
C PRO A 131 17.92 16.52 29.06
N SER A 132 19.20 16.21 28.80
CA SER A 132 20.13 15.91 29.90
C SER A 132 20.27 17.12 30.81
N THR A 133 20.26 16.87 32.12
CA THR A 133 20.50 17.88 33.15
C THR A 133 21.99 18.00 33.49
N THR A 134 22.80 17.06 33.02
CA THR A 134 24.21 16.88 33.38
C THR A 134 25.18 17.12 32.23
N SER A 135 24.76 16.94 30.98
CA SER A 135 25.56 17.24 29.77
C SER A 135 24.88 18.27 28.88
N GLY A 136 25.67 19.16 28.29
CA GLY A 136 25.25 20.11 27.25
C GLY A 136 25.51 19.62 25.82
N ASP A 137 25.92 18.36 25.64
CA ASP A 137 26.23 17.82 24.33
C ASP A 137 24.98 17.71 23.45
N PHE A 138 25.19 17.81 22.13
CA PHE A 138 24.12 17.65 21.17
C PHE A 138 23.49 16.26 21.28
N HIS A 139 22.16 16.19 21.35
CA HIS A 139 21.39 14.96 21.61
C HIS A 139 21.70 14.27 22.96
N ALA A 140 22.21 14.98 23.96
CA ALA A 140 22.24 14.45 25.33
C ALA A 140 20.81 14.41 25.92
N TYR A 141 20.35 13.23 26.30
CA TYR A 141 19.02 13.01 26.88
C TYR A 141 19.05 12.08 28.08
N GLU A 142 18.08 12.27 28.97
CA GLU A 142 17.86 11.47 30.17
C GLU A 142 16.45 10.87 30.18
N ASN A 143 16.25 9.83 30.98
CA ASN A 143 14.94 9.21 31.15
C ASN A 143 14.07 10.13 32.00
N VAL A 144 12.81 10.33 31.59
CA VAL A 144 11.83 11.03 32.43
C VAL A 144 11.66 10.25 33.74
N PRO A 145 11.92 10.85 34.92
CA PRO A 145 11.79 10.16 36.19
C PRO A 145 10.33 9.80 36.45
N PHE A 146 10.10 8.66 37.11
CA PHE A 146 8.76 8.33 37.56
C PHE A 146 8.37 9.23 38.74
N PRO A 147 7.08 9.57 38.89
CA PRO A 147 6.62 10.27 40.08
C PRO A 147 6.92 9.44 41.33
N GLU A 148 7.20 10.12 42.44
CA GLU A 148 7.41 9.42 43.71
C GLU A 148 6.17 8.62 44.12
N VAL A 149 6.40 7.41 44.63
CA VAL A 149 5.34 6.57 45.15
C VAL A 149 4.68 7.27 46.36
N PRO A 150 3.35 7.51 46.35
CA PRO A 150 2.66 8.19 47.44
C PRO A 150 2.90 7.53 48.81
N PRO A 151 2.99 8.31 49.91
CA PRO A 151 3.19 7.75 51.25
C PRO A 151 2.14 6.73 51.66
N SER A 152 0.89 6.90 51.20
CA SER A 152 -0.23 5.98 51.44
C SER A 152 0.01 4.57 50.87
N VAL A 153 0.84 4.44 49.85
CA VAL A 153 1.24 3.15 49.27
C VAL A 153 2.45 2.59 50.02
N LYS A 154 3.44 3.43 50.37
CA LYS A 154 4.62 3.04 51.15
C LYS A 154 4.28 2.57 52.57
N ALA A 155 3.20 3.10 53.16
CA ALA A 155 2.73 2.76 54.51
C ALA A 155 2.01 1.41 54.61
N LYS A 156 1.69 0.75 53.48
CA LYS A 156 1.05 -0.57 53.50
C LYS A 156 2.08 -1.64 53.83
N ARG A 157 1.79 -2.45 54.86
CA ARG A 157 2.68 -3.53 55.35
C ARG A 157 2.88 -4.66 54.33
N THR A 158 1.93 -4.83 53.41
CA THR A 158 1.98 -5.79 52.30
C THR A 158 1.40 -5.15 51.04
N VAL A 159 2.06 -5.37 49.90
CA VAL A 159 1.52 -5.01 48.59
C VAL A 159 0.73 -6.22 48.12
N GLN A 160 -0.59 -6.08 47.93
CA GLN A 160 -1.36 -7.10 47.22
C GLN A 160 -0.84 -7.14 45.78
N VAL A 161 -0.25 -8.28 45.39
CA VAL A 161 0.14 -8.53 44.01
C VAL A 161 -1.14 -8.68 43.21
N CYS A 162 -1.56 -7.62 42.53
CA CYS A 162 -2.64 -7.70 41.56
C CYS A 162 -2.05 -8.23 40.26
N PHE A 163 -2.22 -9.53 40.00
CA PHE A 163 -2.01 -10.09 38.67
C PHE A 163 -3.19 -9.66 37.79
N LEU A 164 -3.03 -8.54 37.09
CA LEU A 164 -3.85 -8.18 35.95
C LEU A 164 -3.08 -8.62 34.70
N PHE A 165 -3.39 -9.82 34.21
CA PHE A 165 -3.13 -10.25 32.84
C PHE A 165 -4.47 -10.30 32.10
#